data_AF-A0A5P2D5K8-F1
#
_entry.id   AF-A0A5P2D5K8-F1
#
_cell.length_a   1.000
_cell.length_b   1.000
_cell.length_c   1.000
_cell.angle_alpha   90.00
_cell.angle_beta   90.00
_cell.angle_gamma   90.00
#
_symmetry.space_group_name_H-M   'P 1'
#
loop_
_entity.id
_entity.type
_entity.pdbx_description
1 polymer ?
#
loop_
_entity_poly.entity_id
_entity_poly.type
_entity_poly.pdbx_seq_one_letter_code
_entity_poly.pdbx_strand_id
1 'polypeptide(L)'
;MTDSATLADLDPGLLGDMLRVAGASGYARWEDQIRRTGGCSDPIHITGWTVANDWDAEPDTVLVLASWQYAGHGHSPGESVLAATIARDIQLNRRTASGALHDQLVLEGAAS
;
A
#
# COMPACT_ATOMS: atom_id res chain seq x y z
N MET A 1 -19.91 -6.62 3.05
CA MET A 1 -20.41 -7.00 1.72
C MET A 1 -19.71 -6.08 0.73
N THR A 2 -18.61 -6.53 0.13
CA THR A 2 -17.83 -5.67 -0.78
C THR A 2 -18.37 -5.90 -2.18
N ASP A 3 -18.98 -4.86 -2.74
CA ASP A 3 -19.52 -4.87 -4.09
C ASP A 3 -18.36 -5.05 -5.08
N SER A 4 -18.44 -6.10 -5.90
CA SER A 4 -17.54 -6.26 -7.04
C SER A 4 -18.05 -5.35 -8.14
N ALA A 5 -17.55 -4.11 -8.20
CA ALA A 5 -17.80 -3.27 -9.37
C ALA A 5 -17.35 -4.04 -10.62
N THR A 6 -18.28 -4.38 -11.49
CA THR A 6 -17.94 -5.04 -12.74
C THR A 6 -17.30 -4.02 -13.67
N LEU A 7 -16.42 -4.46 -14.58
CA LEU A 7 -15.73 -3.55 -15.50
C LEU A 7 -16.71 -2.73 -16.38
N ALA A 8 -17.96 -3.19 -16.50
CA ALA A 8 -19.06 -2.53 -17.20
C ALA A 8 -19.67 -1.34 -16.43
N ASP A 9 -19.43 -1.22 -15.12
CA ASP A 9 -19.96 -0.15 -14.27
C ASP A 9 -18.98 1.04 -14.12
N LEU A 10 -17.81 0.95 -14.76
CA LEU A 10 -16.79 2.00 -14.69
C LEU A 10 -17.15 3.13 -15.66
N ASP A 11 -17.23 4.36 -15.13
CA ASP A 11 -17.29 5.57 -15.95
C ASP A 11 -16.14 5.57 -16.98
N PRO A 12 -16.39 5.89 -18.28
CA PRO A 12 -15.34 5.88 -19.30
C PRO A 12 -14.11 6.74 -18.97
N GLY A 13 -14.29 7.82 -18.21
CA GLY A 13 -13.19 8.64 -17.72
C GLY A 13 -12.29 7.87 -16.75
N LEU A 14 -12.89 7.19 -15.77
CA LEU A 14 -12.17 6.30 -14.85
C LEU A 14 -11.47 5.15 -15.58
N LEU A 15 -12.14 4.50 -16.53
CA LEU A 15 -11.54 3.43 -17.33
C LEU A 15 -10.36 3.94 -18.16
N GLY A 16 -10.52 5.09 -18.82
CA GLY A 16 -9.44 5.74 -19.55
C GLY A 16 -8.25 6.08 -18.66
N ASP A 17 -8.51 6.52 -17.44
CA ASP A 17 -7.49 6.82 -16.45
C ASP A 17 -6.74 5.57 -15.99
N MET A 18 -7.46 4.48 -15.70
CA MET A 18 -6.85 3.18 -15.38
C MET A 18 -5.98 2.67 -16.51
N LEU A 19 -6.45 2.73 -17.76
CA LEU A 19 -5.70 2.28 -18.92
C LEU A 19 -4.46 3.14 -19.17
N ARG A 20 -4.56 4.45 -18.95
CA ARG A 20 -3.42 5.38 -18.98
C ARG A 20 -2.35 4.99 -17.95
N VAL A 21 -2.76 4.68 -16.72
CA VAL A 21 -1.84 4.26 -15.64
C VAL A 21 -1.23 2.89 -15.95
N ALA A 22 -2.04 1.91 -16.33
CA ALA A 22 -1.60 0.55 -16.65
C ALA A 22 -0.67 0.50 -17.88
N GLY A 23 -0.88 1.39 -18.85
CA GLY A 23 -0.04 1.52 -20.04
C GLY A 23 1.21 2.38 -19.86
N ALA A 24 1.43 2.99 -18.70
CA ALA A 24 2.59 3.86 -18.48
C ALA A 24 3.89 3.04 -18.46
N SER A 25 4.96 3.56 -19.08
CA SER A 25 6.27 2.90 -19.10
C SER A 25 6.87 2.67 -17.69
N GLY A 26 6.44 3.46 -16.70
CA GLY A 26 6.83 3.32 -15.30
C GLY A 26 5.93 2.40 -14.46
N TYR A 27 4.95 1.71 -15.06
CA TYR A 27 3.94 0.95 -14.33
C TYR A 27 4.53 -0.09 -13.38
N ALA A 28 5.49 -0.91 -13.82
CA ALA A 28 6.08 -1.95 -12.96
C ALA A 28 6.76 -1.37 -11.71
N ARG A 29 7.46 -0.23 -11.86
CA ARG A 29 8.07 0.47 -10.72
C ARG A 29 7.00 1.03 -9.78
N TRP A 30 5.92 1.57 -10.33
CA TRP A 30 4.78 2.07 -9.56
C TRP A 30 4.11 0.92 -8.79
N GLU A 31 3.83 -0.20 -9.44
CA GLU A 31 3.24 -1.39 -8.82
C GLU A 31 4.10 -1.90 -7.65
N ASP A 32 5.43 -1.97 -7.82
CA ASP A 32 6.35 -2.34 -6.75
C ASP A 32 6.25 -1.40 -5.54
N GLN A 33 6.11 -0.08 -5.76
CA GLN A 33 5.93 0.89 -4.69
C GLN A 33 4.59 0.66 -3.96
N ILE A 34 3.52 0.44 -4.71
CA ILE A 34 2.19 0.17 -4.13
C ILE A 34 2.20 -1.14 -3.33
N ARG A 35 2.85 -2.20 -3.82
CA ARG A 35 3.02 -3.46 -3.06
C ARG A 35 3.78 -3.25 -1.76
N ARG A 36 4.83 -2.41 -1.75
CA ARG A 36 5.59 -2.08 -0.53
C ARG A 36 4.77 -1.35 0.52
N THR A 37 3.77 -0.57 0.11
CA THR A 37 2.82 0.08 1.03
C THR A 37 1.64 -0.81 1.42
N GLY A 38 1.59 -2.04 0.93
CA GLY A 38 0.49 -2.98 1.17
C GLY A 38 -0.77 -2.70 0.34
N GLY A 39 -0.66 -1.91 -0.73
CA GLY A 39 -1.78 -1.54 -1.60
C GLY A 39 -2.50 -0.25 -1.18
N CYS A 40 -1.79 0.72 -0.58
CA CYS A 40 -2.41 1.98 -0.15
C CYS A 40 -3.06 2.70 -1.35
N SER A 41 -4.38 2.89 -1.32
CA SER A 41 -5.16 3.48 -2.42
C SER A 41 -5.40 4.99 -2.29
N ASP A 42 -5.15 5.54 -1.11
CA ASP A 42 -5.29 6.97 -0.79
C ASP A 42 -4.12 7.40 0.12
N PRO A 43 -2.91 7.60 -0.45
CA PRO A 43 -1.73 7.94 0.33
C PRO A 43 -1.80 9.36 0.86
N ILE A 44 -1.23 9.61 2.04
CA ILE A 44 -1.01 10.98 2.54
C ILE A 44 0.39 11.43 2.13
N HIS A 45 0.46 12.60 1.49
CA HIS A 45 1.73 13.23 1.12
C HIS A 45 2.12 14.25 2.17
N ILE A 46 3.34 14.15 2.68
CA ILE A 46 3.94 15.11 3.61
C ILE A 46 5.28 15.58 3.07
N THR A 47 5.66 16.80 3.42
CA THR A 47 6.98 17.37 3.12
C THR A 47 7.57 17.94 4.38
N GLY A 48 8.88 17.84 4.56
CA GLY A 48 9.52 18.28 5.79
C GLY A 48 11.00 18.00 5.80
N TRP A 49 11.60 18.16 6.97
CA TRP A 49 13.02 17.99 7.17
C TRP A 49 13.29 17.41 8.56
N THR A 50 14.48 16.80 8.69
CA THR A 50 15.03 16.32 9.94
C THR A 50 16.41 16.93 10.13
N VAL A 51 16.68 17.47 11.31
CA VAL A 51 18.03 17.90 11.74
C VAL A 51 18.41 17.07 12.95
N ALA A 52 19.57 16.43 12.88
CA ALA A 52 20.23 15.85 14.04
C ALA A 52 21.37 16.78 14.45
N ASN A 53 21.35 17.26 15.69
CA ASN A 53 22.44 18.07 16.23
C ASN A 53 22.93 17.46 17.54
N ASP A 54 24.23 17.57 17.75
CA ASP A 54 24.92 17.19 18.99
C ASP A 54 25.41 18.48 19.65
N TRP A 55 24.52 19.19 20.39
CA TRP A 55 24.81 20.55 20.86
C TRP A 55 25.68 20.56 22.13
N ASP A 56 25.66 19.54 22.99
CA ASP A 56 26.35 19.56 24.30
C ASP A 56 26.62 18.14 24.87
N ALA A 57 27.18 17.20 24.09
CA ALA A 57 27.27 15.79 24.50
C ALA A 57 27.82 15.57 25.94
N GLU A 58 26.91 15.28 26.88
CA GLU A 58 27.09 14.10 27.72
C GLU A 58 27.38 12.95 26.74
N PRO A 59 28.53 12.26 26.85
CA PRO A 59 28.92 11.27 25.85
C PRO A 59 27.78 10.25 25.75
N ASP A 60 27.15 10.16 24.58
CA ASP A 60 26.11 9.19 24.17
C ASP A 60 24.66 9.71 23.92
N THR A 61 24.38 11.02 23.86
CA THR A 61 23.02 11.51 23.48
C THR A 61 23.01 12.45 22.27
N VAL A 62 22.19 12.13 21.24
CA VAL A 62 21.95 12.97 20.06
C VAL A 62 20.53 13.56 20.10
N LEU A 63 20.37 14.86 19.83
CA LEU A 63 19.06 15.49 19.65
C LEU A 63 18.61 15.39 18.18
N VAL A 64 17.42 14.82 17.96
CA VAL A 64 16.77 14.80 16.64
C VAL A 64 15.53 15.67 16.67
N LEU A 65 15.50 16.69 15.79
CA LEU A 65 14.33 17.52 15.54
C LEU A 65 13.79 17.21 14.15
N ALA A 66 12.48 16.99 14.05
CA ALA A 66 11.79 16.80 12.78
C ALA A 66 10.59 17.73 12.69
N SER A 67 10.41 18.36 11.52
CA SER A 67 9.19 19.11 11.20
C SER A 67 8.62 18.61 9.89
N TRP A 68 7.29 18.43 9.86
CA TRP A 68 6.56 17.96 8.70
C TRP A 68 5.33 18.82 8.50
N GLN A 69 5.01 19.07 7.24
CA GLN A 69 3.82 19.78 6.80
C GLN A 69 3.03 18.89 5.85
N TYR A 70 1.70 18.94 5.99
CA TYR A 70 0.78 18.28 5.07
C TYR A 70 0.90 18.87 3.67
N ALA A 71 1.10 18.02 2.67
CA ALA A 71 1.30 18.41 1.28
C ALA A 71 0.20 17.89 0.33
N GLY A 72 -0.79 17.18 0.86
CA GLY A 72 -1.92 16.64 0.10
C GLY A 72 -2.15 15.16 0.38
N HIS A 73 -3.07 14.57 -0.37
CA HIS A 73 -3.33 13.15 -0.33
C HIS A 73 -3.76 12.65 -1.70
N GLY A 74 -3.80 11.33 -1.85
CA GLY A 74 -4.48 10.66 -2.93
C GLY A 74 -3.61 10.27 -4.11
N HIS A 75 -4.27 9.46 -4.92
CA HIS A 75 -3.87 8.99 -6.23
C HIS A 75 -4.84 9.57 -7.26
N SER A 76 -4.47 9.51 -8.55
CA SER A 76 -5.51 9.64 -9.60
C SER A 76 -6.58 8.55 -9.42
N PRO A 77 -7.84 8.77 -9.83
CA PRO A 77 -8.90 7.78 -9.64
C PRO A 77 -8.53 6.38 -10.16
N GLY A 78 -7.86 6.29 -11.31
CA GLY A 78 -7.38 5.03 -11.87
C GLY A 78 -6.27 4.37 -11.05
N GLU A 79 -5.31 5.15 -10.54
CA GLU A 79 -4.28 4.67 -9.61
C GLU A 79 -4.89 4.14 -8.31
N SER A 80 -5.88 4.83 -7.73
CA SER A 80 -6.57 4.38 -6.51
C SER A 80 -7.26 3.03 -6.71
N VAL A 81 -7.93 2.82 -7.85
CA VAL A 81 -8.59 1.55 -8.15
C VAL A 81 -7.58 0.42 -8.37
N LEU A 82 -6.49 0.69 -9.09
CA LEU A 82 -5.43 -0.30 -9.31
C LEU A 82 -4.72 -0.65 -7.99
N ALA A 83 -4.43 0.35 -7.15
CA ALA A 83 -3.86 0.13 -5.82
C ALA A 83 -4.79 -0.67 -4.90
N ALA A 84 -6.09 -0.38 -4.91
CA ALA A 84 -7.08 -1.16 -4.18
C ALA A 84 -7.16 -2.63 -4.66
N THR A 85 -6.93 -2.87 -5.96
CA THR A 85 -6.86 -4.23 -6.50
C THR A 85 -5.63 -4.98 -5.97
N ILE A 86 -4.48 -4.31 -5.86
CA ILE A 86 -3.28 -4.88 -5.23
C ILE A 86 -3.53 -5.16 -3.73
N ALA A 87 -4.18 -4.26 -3.00
CA ALA A 87 -4.54 -4.49 -1.60
C ALA A 87 -5.44 -5.73 -1.44
N ARG A 88 -6.42 -5.89 -2.33
CA ARG A 88 -7.33 -7.04 -2.34
C ARG A 88 -6.58 -8.34 -2.60
N ASP A 89 -5.66 -8.35 -3.56
CA ASP A 89 -4.78 -9.49 -3.85
C ASP A 89 -3.95 -9.88 -2.62
N ILE A 90 -3.29 -8.92 -1.99
CA ILE A 90 -2.51 -9.15 -0.76
C ILE A 90 -3.40 -9.74 0.36
N GLN A 91 -4.59 -9.19 0.57
CA GLN A 91 -5.52 -9.69 1.58
C GLN A 91 -6.01 -11.11 1.27
N LEU A 92 -6.27 -11.41 -0.01
CA LEU A 92 -6.67 -12.74 -0.44
C LEU A 92 -5.55 -13.75 -0.18
N ASN A 93 -4.33 -13.44 -0.59
CA ASN A 93 -3.17 -14.30 -0.38
C ASN A 93 -2.93 -14.59 1.10
N ARG A 94 -3.08 -13.58 1.97
CA ARG A 94 -3.01 -13.77 3.42
C ARG A 94 -4.09 -14.71 3.94
N ARG A 95 -5.35 -14.53 3.54
CA ARG A 95 -6.45 -15.42 3.96
C ARG A 95 -6.22 -16.86 3.49
N THR A 96 -5.79 -17.04 2.25
CA THR A 96 -5.47 -18.36 1.68
C THR A 96 -4.34 -19.03 2.47
N ALA A 97 -3.25 -18.30 2.74
CA ALA A 97 -2.14 -18.82 3.52
C ALA A 97 -2.56 -19.19 4.96
N SER A 98 -3.36 -18.35 5.61
CA SER A 98 -3.87 -18.64 6.96
C SER A 98 -4.77 -19.89 6.99
N GLY A 99 -5.64 -20.06 5.98
CA GLY A 99 -6.46 -21.27 5.85
C GLY A 99 -5.61 -22.54 5.69
N ALA A 100 -4.64 -22.51 4.77
CA ALA A 100 -3.75 -23.64 4.53
C ALA A 100 -2.95 -24.05 5.79
N LEU A 101 -2.48 -23.06 6.57
CA LEU A 101 -1.79 -23.32 7.83
C LEU A 101 -2.72 -23.93 8.88
N HIS A 102 -3.97 -23.46 8.98
CA HIS A 102 -4.96 -24.01 9.89
C HIS A 102 -5.26 -25.48 9.55
N ASP A 103 -5.50 -25.78 8.27
CA ASP A 103 -5.78 -27.14 7.79
C ASP A 103 -4.61 -28.09 8.13
N GLN A 104 -3.37 -27.64 7.96
CA GLN A 104 -2.18 -28.41 8.32
C GLN A 104 -2.12 -28.71 9.82
N LEU A 105 -2.35 -27.71 10.68
CA LEU A 105 -2.35 -27.91 12.14
C LEU A 105 -3.45 -28.88 12.60
N VAL A 106 -4.63 -28.83 11.97
CA VAL A 106 -5.72 -29.78 12.26
C VAL A 106 -5.32 -31.21 11.89
N LEU A 107 -4.66 -31.40 10.73
CA LEU A 107 -4.16 -32.71 10.31
C LEU A 107 -3.05 -33.24 11.23
N GLU A 108 -2.11 -32.39 11.62
CA GLU A 108 -1.02 -32.75 12.56
C GLU A 108 -1.56 -33.10 13.96
N GLY A 109 -2.57 -32.36 14.44
CA GLY A 109 -3.24 -32.64 15.71
C GLY A 109 -4.12 -33.89 15.69
N ALA A 110 -4.72 -34.24 14.54
CA ALA A 110 -5.49 -35.47 14.38
C ALA A 110 -4.60 -36.73 14.21
N ALA A 111 -3.32 -36.55 13.87
CA ALA A 111 -2.34 -37.62 13.72
C ALA A 111 -1.59 -37.96 15.03
N SER A 112 -1.84 -37.22 16.11
CA SER A 112 -1.24 -37.40 17.44
C SER A 112 -2.22 -38.05 18.42
#